data_AF-A0A1V4W6H8-F1
#
_entry.id   AF-A0A1V4W6H8-F1
#
_cell.length_a   1.000
_cell.length_b   1.000
_cell.length_c   1.000
_cell.angle_alpha   90.00
_cell.angle_beta   90.00
_cell.angle_gamma   90.00
#
_symmetry.space_group_name_H-M   'P 1'
#
loop_
_entity.id
_entity.type
_entity.pdbx_description
1 polymer ?
#
loop_
_entity_poly.entity_id
_entity_poly.type
_entity_poly.pdbx_seq_one_letter_code
_entity_poly.pdbx_strand_id
1 'polypeptide(L)' 'MFKKFIKALHKDENGQSFIEYGLVLILVTLALVVSTRSLATDGIGPKYTSIKTELQNVTVPSLN' A
#
# COMPACT_ATOMS: atom_id res chain seq x y z
N MET A 1 24.64 23.63 -21.04
CA MET A 1 23.29 23.90 -20.49
C MET A 1 22.94 22.93 -19.37
N PHE A 2 23.00 21.61 -19.60
CA PHE A 2 22.74 20.54 -18.62
C PHE A 2 23.54 20.64 -17.30
N LYS A 3 24.85 20.94 -17.37
CA LYS A 3 25.72 21.10 -16.19
C LYS A 3 25.30 22.25 -15.25
N LYS A 4 24.65 23.29 -15.76
CA LYS A 4 24.12 24.40 -14.94
C LYS A 4 22.82 24.02 -14.24
N PHE A 5 22.01 23.15 -14.84
CA PHE A 5 20.79 22.61 -14.26
C PHE A 5 21.08 21.68 -13.08
N ILE A 6 22.05 20.76 -13.26
CA ILE A 6 22.55 19.88 -12.20
C ILE A 6 23.16 20.69 -11.04
N LYS A 7 23.88 21.79 -11.35
CA LYS A 7 24.47 22.68 -10.34
C LYS A 7 23.46 23.57 -9.62
N ALA A 8 22.31 23.86 -10.25
CA ALA A 8 21.21 24.61 -9.63
C ALA A 8 20.42 23.74 -8.65
N LEU A 9 20.18 22.47 -8.98
CA LEU A 9 19.57 21.50 -8.08
C LEU A 9 20.39 21.25 -6.80
N HIS A 10 21.70 21.43 -6.86
CA HIS A 10 22.62 21.19 -5.74
C HIS A 10 22.90 22.45 -4.90
N LYS A 11 22.38 23.63 -5.27
CA LYS A 11 22.68 24.93 -4.63
C LYS A 11 21.51 25.53 -3.84
N ASP A 12 20.35 24.88 -3.82
CA ASP A 12 19.17 25.28 -3.04
C ASP A 12 18.91 24.30 -1.90
N GLU A 13 19.79 24.32 -0.88
CA GLU A 13 19.78 23.39 0.25
C GLU A 13 18.45 23.42 1.07
N ASN A 14 17.73 24.54 1.04
CA ASN A 14 16.45 24.69 1.74
C ASN A 14 15.25 24.12 0.96
N GLY A 15 15.29 24.14 -0.38
CA GLY A 15 14.21 23.62 -1.24
C GLY A 15 14.39 22.15 -1.62
N GLN A 16 15.64 21.70 -1.70
CA GLN A 16 15.99 20.31 -1.99
C GLN A 16 15.47 19.36 -0.91
N SER A 17 15.59 19.73 0.37
CA SER A 17 15.05 18.94 1.49
C SER A 17 13.54 18.77 1.38
N PHE A 18 12.81 19.84 1.01
CA PHE A 18 11.35 19.78 0.82
C PHE A 18 10.96 18.82 -0.32
N ILE A 19 11.71 18.84 -1.42
CA ILE A 19 11.47 17.96 -2.58
C ILE A 19 11.79 16.50 -2.22
N GLU A 20 12.89 16.22 -1.52
CA GLU A 20 13.26 14.85 -1.10
C GLU A 20 12.22 14.25 -0.15
N TYR A 21 11.86 14.96 0.92
CA TYR A 21 10.84 14.48 1.85
C TYR A 21 9.45 14.41 1.21
N GLY A 22 9.12 15.34 0.30
CA GLY A 22 7.89 15.32 -0.48
C GLY A 22 7.81 14.10 -1.40
N LEU A 23 8.91 13.76 -2.09
CA LEU A 23 8.99 12.57 -2.93
C LEU A 23 8.83 11.29 -2.10
N VAL A 24 9.50 11.20 -0.95
CA VAL A 24 9.36 10.06 -0.03
C VAL A 24 7.92 9.92 0.45
N LEU A 25 7.27 11.03 0.84
CA LEU A 25 5.87 11.02 1.27
C LEU A 25 4.94 10.51 0.17
N ILE A 26 5.15 10.96 -1.08
CA ILE A 26 4.37 10.50 -2.24
C ILE A 26 4.56 9.00 -2.44
N LEU A 27 5.80 8.50 -2.43
CA LEU A 27 6.11 7.09 -2.61
C LEU A 27 5.49 6.22 -1.50
N VAL A 28 5.60 6.64 -0.25
CA VAL A 28 5.00 5.94 0.90
C VAL A 28 3.47 5.92 0.78
N THR A 29 2.85 7.03 0.40
CA THR A 29 1.40 7.12 0.22
C THR A 29 0.93 6.20 -0.90
N LEU A 30 1.63 6.17 -2.04
CA LEU A 30 1.31 5.28 -3.15
C LEU A 30 1.43 3.81 -2.74
N ALA A 31 2.50 3.45 -2.04
CA ALA A 31 2.70 2.09 -1.52
C ALA A 31 1.59 1.69 -0.52
N LEU A 32 1.18 2.61 0.36
CA LEU A 32 0.06 2.42 1.29
C LEU A 32 -1.27 2.19 0.56
N VAL A 33 -1.58 3.00 -0.47
CA VAL A 33 -2.83 2.85 -1.23
C VAL A 33 -2.87 1.51 -1.95
N VAL A 34 -1.76 1.09 -2.59
CA VAL A 34 -1.72 -0.20 -3.30
C VAL A 34 -1.83 -1.37 -2.33
N SER A 35 -1.07 -1.35 -1.23
CA SER A 35 -1.08 -2.43 -0.24
C SER A 35 -2.43 -2.56 0.45
N THR A 36 -3.06 -1.46 0.86
CA THR A 36 -4.39 -1.48 1.49
C THR A 36 -5.47 -1.98 0.54
N ARG A 37 -5.44 -1.59 -0.74
CA ARG A 37 -6.36 -2.12 -1.76
C ARG A 37 -6.20 -3.62 -1.95
N SER A 38 -4.96 -4.10 -2.13
CA SER A 38 -4.68 -5.53 -2.26
C SER A 38 -5.11 -6.33 -1.02
N LEU A 39 -4.89 -5.79 0.18
CA LEU A 39 -5.31 -6.45 1.42
C LEU A 39 -6.83 -6.53 1.56
N ALA A 40 -7.57 -5.55 1.04
CA ALA A 40 -9.02 -5.56 1.01
C ALA A 40 -9.59 -6.51 -0.04
N THR A 41 -9.00 -6.56 -1.24
CA THR A 41 -9.50 -7.37 -2.37
C THR A 41 -9.12 -8.83 -2.27
N ASP A 42 -7.91 -9.13 -1.81
CA ASP A 42 -7.31 -10.47 -1.88
C ASP A 42 -6.86 -10.99 -0.51
N GLY A 43 -6.85 -10.12 0.51
CA GLY A 43 -6.38 -10.45 1.84
C GLY A 43 -7.49 -11.04 2.71
N ILE A 44 -7.89 -10.28 3.71
CA ILE A 44 -8.59 -10.82 4.89
C ILE A 44 -10.06 -11.11 4.57
N GLY A 45 -10.75 -10.22 3.86
CA GLY A 45 -12.18 -10.33 3.56
C GLY A 45 -12.53 -11.63 2.83
N PRO A 46 -11.93 -11.92 1.66
CA PRO A 46 -12.20 -13.15 0.93
C PRO A 46 -11.85 -14.42 1.72
N LYS A 47 -10.73 -14.42 2.44
CA LYS A 47 -10.32 -15.56 3.27
C LYS A 47 -11.31 -15.82 4.40
N TYR A 48 -11.77 -14.77 5.08
CA TYR A 48 -12.78 -14.88 6.13
C TYR A 48 -14.11 -15.40 5.58
N THR A 49 -14.53 -14.91 4.41
CA THR A 49 -15.72 -15.42 3.72
C THR A 49 -15.56 -16.90 3.35
N SER A 50 -14.40 -17.30 2.82
CA SER A 50 -14.11 -18.70 2.50
C SER A 50 -14.24 -19.62 3.72
N ILE A 51 -13.62 -19.24 4.84
CA ILE A 51 -13.70 -20.00 6.10
C ILE A 51 -15.15 -20.07 6.57
N LYS A 52 -15.89 -18.96 6.54
CA LYS A 52 -17.31 -18.93 6.93
C LYS A 52 -18.14 -19.87 6.07
N THR A 53 -17.95 -19.84 4.75
CA THR A 53 -18.65 -20.73 3.82
C THR A 53 -18.32 -22.19 4.09
N GLU A 54 -17.05 -22.51 4.34
CA GLU A 54 -16.63 -23.88 4.69
C GLU A 54 -17.32 -24.35 5.97
N LEU A 55 -17.30 -23.54 7.04
CA LEU A 55 -17.96 -23.86 8.31
C LEU A 55 -19.48 -24.03 8.16
N GLN A 56 -20.13 -23.24 7.31
CA GLN A 56 -21.57 -23.36 7.06
C GLN A 56 -21.93 -24.63 6.28
N ASN A 57 -21.01 -25.14 5.46
CA ASN A 57 -21.22 -26.34 4.66
C ASN A 57 -20.83 -27.63 5.40
N VAL A 58 -20.24 -27.53 6.60
CA VAL A 58 -20.01 -28.69 7.45
C VAL A 58 -21.36 -29.23 7.91
N THR A 59 -21.71 -30.43 7.42
CA THR A 59 -22.88 -31.16 7.91
C THR A 59 -22.57 -31.71 9.30
N VAL A 60 -23.18 -31.13 10.33
CA VAL A 60 -23.14 -31.68 11.69
C VAL A 60 -24.17 -32.81 11.84
N PRO A 61 -23.80 -33.98 12.37
CA PRO A 61 -24.74 -35.07 12.62
C PRO A 61 -25.87 -34.63 13.56
N SER A 62 -27.11 -34.96 13.19
CA SER A 62 -28.27 -34.79 14.07
C SER A 62 -28.10 -35.66 15.32
N LEU A 63 -28.26 -35.07 16.50
CA LEU A 63 -28.26 -35.77 17.79
C LEU A 63 -29.66 -36.32 18.12
N ASN A 64 -30.29 -37.02 17.17
CA ASN A 64 -31.56 -37.69 17.40
C ASN A 64 -31.36 -39.07 18.03
#